data_AF-A0A7S0A9N4-F1
#
_entry.id   AF-A0A7S0A9N4-F1
#
_cell.length_a   1.000
_cell.length_b   1.000
_cell.length_c   1.000
_cell.angle_alpha   90.00
_cell.angle_beta   90.00
_cell.angle_gamma   90.00
#
_symmetry.space_group_name_H-M   'P 1'
#
loop_
_entity.id
_entity.type
_entity.pdbx_description
1 polymer ?
#
loop_
_entity_poly.entity_id
_entity_poly.type
_entity_poly.pdbx_seq_one_letter_code
_entity_poly.pdbx_strand_id
1 'polypeptide(L)'
;EREETKEPNEHKKHKERKEPTEHPVPVNASQVHYLRIGKGYCLDGYYDGWDRTDAMDLATCARKCTSEPQCKFFALKVNVTCSRYNVSAGLCTLFADDPNACRHTAYAKQVDGLPIPDRIEGNAAEAEGEMNSTEASAGASLPLPLRSGALFCWLLARAKSYEAELVRLSFQHGQGVFRCDVHSVLSDYAFWVGPGVRPIEIGNVTSPPALWGSVMNAKPFVRAWDTVIRAQHYWNCGWVVKVDPDTVFFPERLSQHLAEMPAHTPFWVRNWDYKFGMLGCIEILSVPALQLYAKRKRECLAGNISAEGEDGWLAFCLNDILGVPSQLDTGVLDYAGELNACVWRRDVPAFHPFKDPAMFTQCLDSSTGGGSCR
;
A
#
# COMPACT_ATOMS: atom_id res chain seq x y z
N GLU A 1 -83.00 24.87 5.75
CA GLU A 1 -82.77 23.81 4.75
C GLU A 1 -81.35 23.29 4.91
N ARG A 2 -81.19 21.96 4.97
CA ARG A 2 -79.90 21.25 4.79
C ARG A 2 -79.48 21.43 3.32
N GLU A 3 -78.20 21.53 2.94
CA GLU A 3 -77.24 20.43 2.73
C GLU A 3 -75.86 21.05 2.38
N GLU A 4 -74.78 20.69 3.10
CA GLU A 4 -73.67 19.78 2.68
C GLU A 4 -72.60 20.43 1.77
N THR A 5 -71.43 20.82 2.30
CA THR A 5 -70.19 20.08 2.66
C THR A 5 -69.11 20.08 1.56
N LYS A 6 -67.91 20.54 1.93
CA LYS A 6 -66.61 19.86 1.76
C LYS A 6 -65.48 20.68 2.41
N GLU A 7 -64.90 20.13 3.46
CA GLU A 7 -63.60 20.55 4.04
C GLU A 7 -62.43 20.16 3.13
N PRO A 8 -61.27 20.81 3.30
CA PRO A 8 -60.07 20.02 3.52
C PRO A 8 -59.17 20.52 4.67
N ASN A 9 -59.04 19.65 5.67
CA ASN A 9 -57.83 19.08 6.27
C ASN A 9 -56.73 20.00 6.85
N GLU A 10 -56.62 19.94 8.18
CA GLU A 10 -55.52 20.39 9.04
C GLU A 10 -54.13 19.84 8.60
N HIS A 11 -53.11 20.71 8.63
CA HIS A 11 -51.72 20.29 8.77
C HIS A 11 -51.19 20.71 10.14
N LYS A 12 -51.11 19.73 11.04
CA LYS A 12 -50.48 19.84 12.35
C LYS A 12 -48.96 19.95 12.20
N LYS A 13 -48.43 21.03 12.79
CA LYS A 13 -47.01 21.34 12.92
C LYS A 13 -46.36 20.36 13.90
N HIS A 14 -45.61 19.36 13.41
CA HIS A 14 -44.73 18.57 14.25
C HIS A 14 -43.43 19.33 14.51
N LYS A 15 -43.17 19.56 15.80
CA LYS A 15 -41.99 20.24 16.35
C LYS A 15 -40.85 19.22 16.38
N GLU A 16 -39.90 19.33 15.46
CA GLU A 16 -38.68 18.52 15.46
C GLU A 16 -37.88 18.73 16.76
N ARG A 17 -37.53 17.61 17.38
CA ARG A 17 -36.70 17.52 18.57
C ARG A 17 -35.25 17.73 18.12
N LYS A 18 -34.68 18.90 18.41
CA LYS A 18 -33.23 19.15 18.22
C LYS A 18 -32.45 18.22 19.16
N GLU A 19 -31.60 17.39 18.59
CA GLU A 19 -30.54 16.69 19.31
C GLU A 19 -29.55 17.70 19.93
N PRO A 20 -28.92 17.41 21.08
CA PRO A 20 -28.00 18.33 21.71
C PRO A 20 -26.70 18.39 20.91
N THR A 21 -26.31 19.60 20.52
CA THR A 21 -24.98 19.93 20.02
C THR A 21 -23.94 19.60 21.09
N GLU A 22 -23.09 18.59 20.83
CA GLU A 22 -21.90 18.35 21.63
C GLU A 22 -20.98 19.58 21.53
N HIS A 23 -20.79 20.25 22.67
CA HIS A 23 -19.75 21.26 22.82
C HIS A 23 -18.38 20.56 22.81
N PRO A 24 -17.39 21.01 22.01
CA PRO A 24 -16.07 20.42 22.02
C PRO A 24 -15.40 20.64 23.39
N VAL A 25 -14.97 19.53 24.00
CA VAL A 25 -14.19 19.51 25.24
C VAL A 25 -12.92 20.37 25.02
N PRO A 26 -12.59 21.31 25.94
CA PRO A 26 -11.38 22.11 25.80
C PRO A 26 -10.15 21.21 25.94
N VAL A 27 -9.45 20.99 24.83
CA VAL A 27 -8.17 20.25 24.82
C VAL A 27 -7.14 21.12 25.53
N ASN A 28 -6.57 20.59 26.62
CA ASN A 28 -5.54 21.27 27.40
C ASN A 28 -4.32 21.52 26.50
N ALA A 29 -3.86 22.78 26.39
CA ALA A 29 -2.83 23.20 25.43
C ALA A 29 -1.46 22.52 25.64
N SER A 30 -1.27 21.82 26.77
CA SER A 30 -0.08 21.04 27.12
C SER A 30 0.02 19.66 26.44
N GLN A 31 -0.97 19.24 25.64
CA GLN A 31 -1.01 17.92 24.97
C GLN A 31 -0.97 17.97 23.44
N VAL A 32 -0.71 19.15 22.86
CA VAL A 32 -0.64 19.32 21.40
C VAL A 32 0.81 19.45 20.98
N HIS A 33 1.29 18.47 20.22
CA HIS A 33 2.62 18.48 19.63
C HIS A 33 2.53 18.60 18.09
N TYR A 34 3.62 19.05 17.47
CA TYR A 34 3.66 19.30 16.03
C TYR A 34 4.82 18.56 15.37
N LEU A 35 4.48 17.59 14.51
CA LEU A 35 5.47 16.81 13.76
C LEU A 35 5.83 17.53 12.46
N ARG A 36 7.12 17.71 12.21
CA ARG A 36 7.59 18.28 10.94
C ARG A 36 7.39 17.27 9.80
N ILE A 37 6.51 17.60 8.86
CA ILE A 37 6.17 16.74 7.71
C ILE A 37 6.89 17.13 6.41
N GLY A 38 7.61 18.25 6.38
CA GLY A 38 8.62 18.49 5.33
C GLY A 38 8.68 19.94 4.84
N LYS A 39 9.30 20.13 3.67
CA LYS A 39 9.29 21.42 2.95
C LYS A 39 8.08 21.47 2.02
N GLY A 40 7.45 22.64 1.91
CA GLY A 40 6.23 22.83 1.15
C GLY A 40 5.03 23.19 2.02
N TYR A 41 3.87 23.17 1.38
CA TYR A 41 2.57 23.43 1.98
C TYR A 41 1.53 22.44 1.43
N CYS A 42 0.42 22.22 2.14
CA CYS A 42 -0.60 21.27 1.70
C CYS A 42 -1.32 21.79 0.45
N LEU A 43 -1.63 20.89 -0.50
CA LEU A 43 -2.38 21.21 -1.71
C LEU A 43 -3.83 21.63 -1.45
N ASP A 44 -4.46 21.01 -0.47
CA ASP A 44 -5.88 21.19 -0.15
C ASP A 44 -6.09 21.60 1.31
N GLY A 45 -7.31 22.04 1.61
CA GLY A 45 -7.74 22.33 2.98
C GLY A 45 -7.20 23.63 3.57
N TYR A 46 -6.55 24.48 2.78
CA TYR A 46 -6.15 25.83 3.20
C TYR A 46 -7.39 26.62 3.63
N TYR A 47 -7.36 27.23 4.82
CA TYR A 47 -8.47 28.07 5.27
C TYR A 47 -8.04 29.44 5.82
N ASP A 48 -6.78 29.62 6.23
CA ASP A 48 -6.30 30.91 6.74
C ASP A 48 -4.76 31.02 6.70
N GLY A 49 -4.22 32.24 6.74
CA GLY A 49 -2.79 32.53 6.69
C GLY A 49 -2.46 33.99 6.37
N TRP A 50 -1.20 34.26 6.01
CA TRP A 50 -0.68 35.57 5.57
C TRP A 50 -0.66 36.70 6.60
N ASP A 51 -1.03 36.42 7.84
CA ASP A 51 -0.72 37.31 8.96
C ASP A 51 0.72 37.09 9.43
N ARG A 52 1.53 38.15 9.39
CA ARG A 52 2.93 38.11 9.82
C ARG A 52 3.05 37.94 11.32
N THR A 53 2.08 38.40 12.12
CA THR A 53 2.13 38.23 13.58
C THR A 53 1.95 36.78 13.98
N ASP A 54 1.26 35.98 13.17
CA ASP A 54 1.14 34.53 13.37
C ASP A 54 2.37 33.75 12.90
N ALA A 55 3.26 34.38 12.13
CA ALA A 55 4.35 33.72 11.41
C ALA A 55 5.75 34.11 11.91
N MET A 56 5.87 34.73 13.08
CA MET A 56 7.15 35.23 13.62
C MET A 56 8.16 34.10 13.85
N ASP A 57 7.68 32.96 14.33
CA ASP A 57 8.45 31.75 14.58
C ASP A 57 7.54 30.51 14.62
N LEU A 58 8.16 29.35 14.78
CA LEU A 58 7.45 28.07 14.90
C LEU A 58 6.49 28.06 16.08
N ALA A 59 6.92 28.54 17.25
CA ALA A 59 6.12 28.51 18.46
C ALA A 59 4.84 29.34 18.32
N THR A 60 4.92 30.47 17.62
CA THR A 60 3.80 31.39 17.39
C THR A 60 2.80 30.81 16.41
N CYS A 61 3.28 30.25 15.30
CA CYS A 61 2.41 29.58 14.33
C CYS A 61 1.75 28.32 14.90
N ALA A 62 2.50 27.53 15.68
CA ALA A 62 1.98 26.37 16.40
C ALA A 62 0.91 26.77 17.43
N ARG A 63 1.13 27.84 18.22
CA ARG A 63 0.15 28.36 19.19
C ARG A 63 -1.14 28.81 18.50
N LYS A 64 -1.02 29.48 17.35
CA LYS A 64 -2.16 29.90 16.54
C LYS A 64 -2.95 28.70 16.02
N CYS A 65 -2.29 27.72 15.42
CA CYS A 65 -2.91 26.46 15.00
C CYS A 65 -3.48 25.66 16.20
N THR A 66 -2.89 25.77 17.39
CA THR A 66 -3.41 25.11 18.59
C THR A 66 -4.75 25.72 19.00
N SER A 67 -4.84 27.05 18.97
CA SER A 67 -6.05 27.82 19.31
C SER A 67 -7.23 27.60 18.35
N GLU A 68 -6.98 27.03 17.16
CA GLU A 68 -7.98 26.82 16.13
C GLU A 68 -8.37 25.33 16.05
N PRO A 69 -9.60 24.95 16.44
CA PRO A 69 -10.03 23.54 16.46
C PRO A 69 -9.96 22.85 15.09
N GLN A 70 -10.23 23.59 14.02
CA GLN A 70 -10.17 23.10 12.66
C GLN A 70 -8.74 22.91 12.13
N CYS A 71 -7.72 23.46 12.78
CA CYS A 71 -6.34 23.34 12.32
C CYS A 71 -5.82 21.90 12.51
N LYS A 72 -5.46 21.23 11.40
CA LYS A 72 -4.83 19.91 11.37
C LYS A 72 -3.37 19.99 10.91
N PHE A 73 -3.04 20.94 10.06
CA PHE A 73 -1.66 21.20 9.62
C PHE A 73 -1.39 22.69 9.54
N PHE A 74 -0.11 23.07 9.57
CA PHE A 74 0.30 24.41 9.15
C PHE A 74 1.60 24.37 8.34
N ALA A 75 1.76 25.33 7.43
CA ALA A 75 2.99 25.56 6.67
C ALA A 75 3.55 26.95 7.02
N LEU A 76 4.72 26.96 7.67
CA LEU A 76 5.38 28.16 8.13
C LEU A 76 6.39 28.66 7.09
N LYS A 77 6.23 29.93 6.71
CA LYS A 77 7.27 30.76 6.11
C LYS A 77 7.51 31.94 7.04
N VAL A 78 8.61 31.89 7.78
CA VAL A 78 8.96 32.84 8.83
C VAL A 78 8.82 34.29 8.35
N ASN A 79 8.15 35.12 9.15
CA ASN A 79 7.81 36.52 8.89
C ASN A 79 6.94 36.78 7.64
N VAL A 80 6.32 35.74 7.06
CA VAL A 80 5.48 35.86 5.86
C VAL A 80 4.10 35.24 6.04
N THR A 81 4.03 33.95 6.36
CA THR A 81 2.74 33.28 6.54
C THR A 81 2.86 32.08 7.48
N CYS A 82 1.84 31.92 8.31
CA CYS A 82 1.49 30.69 8.98
C CYS A 82 0.24 30.16 8.26
N SER A 83 0.42 29.46 7.14
CA SER A 83 -0.71 28.94 6.36
C SER A 83 -1.30 27.73 7.09
N ARG A 84 -2.60 27.73 7.39
CA ARG A 84 -3.26 26.74 8.23
C ARG A 84 -4.27 25.94 7.43
N TYR A 85 -4.34 24.65 7.73
CA TYR A 85 -5.08 23.67 6.94
C TYR A 85 -6.00 22.82 7.79
N ASN A 86 -7.19 22.51 7.29
CA ASN A 86 -8.20 21.73 7.98
C ASN A 86 -8.23 20.26 7.52
N VAL A 87 -9.27 19.52 7.91
CA VAL A 87 -9.45 18.10 7.58
C VAL A 87 -9.47 17.82 6.07
N SER A 88 -9.85 18.79 5.24
CA SER A 88 -9.87 18.64 3.78
C SER A 88 -8.46 18.55 3.18
N ALA A 89 -7.41 18.83 3.96
CA ALA A 89 -6.02 18.61 3.54
C ALA A 89 -5.64 17.12 3.48
N GLY A 90 -6.48 16.21 3.99
CA GLY A 90 -6.21 14.78 4.05
C GLY A 90 -4.91 14.51 4.81
N LEU A 91 -3.91 13.94 4.13
CA LEU A 91 -2.58 13.66 4.68
C LEU A 91 -1.60 14.85 4.57
N CYS A 92 -2.05 16.00 4.06
CA CYS A 92 -1.21 17.15 3.72
C CYS A 92 -0.06 16.77 2.78
N THR A 93 -0.41 16.35 1.55
CA THR A 93 0.57 16.13 0.48
C THR A 93 1.26 17.45 0.16
N LEU A 94 2.58 17.50 0.38
CA LEU A 94 3.37 18.71 0.18
C LEU A 94 3.71 18.89 -1.29
N PHE A 95 3.35 20.03 -1.85
CA PHE A 95 3.74 20.39 -3.20
C PHE A 95 5.23 20.76 -3.21
N ALA A 96 6.10 19.90 -3.75
CA ALA A 96 7.55 20.13 -3.78
C ALA A 96 8.04 20.74 -5.11
N ASP A 97 7.16 20.81 -6.12
CA ASP A 97 7.51 21.23 -7.49
C ASP A 97 7.26 22.74 -7.77
N ASP A 98 6.82 23.52 -6.76
CA ASP A 98 6.78 24.99 -6.81
C ASP A 98 8.07 25.59 -6.20
N PRO A 99 8.84 26.43 -6.94
CA PRO A 99 9.99 27.16 -6.41
C PRO A 99 9.72 27.95 -5.10
N ASN A 100 8.47 28.39 -4.88
CA ASN A 100 8.05 29.05 -3.65
C ASN A 100 7.70 28.09 -2.50
N ALA A 101 7.37 26.83 -2.80
CA ALA A 101 7.00 25.86 -1.79
C ALA A 101 8.18 25.44 -0.91
N CYS A 102 9.41 25.38 -1.46
CA CYS A 102 10.64 25.12 -0.70
C CYS A 102 10.91 26.12 0.44
N ARG A 103 10.27 27.29 0.41
CA ARG A 103 10.40 28.34 1.45
C ARG A 103 9.45 28.14 2.63
N HIS A 104 8.54 27.19 2.54
CA HIS A 104 7.63 26.79 3.61
C HIS A 104 8.14 25.52 4.30
N THR A 105 7.87 25.39 5.59
CA THR A 105 8.06 24.14 6.33
C THR A 105 6.73 23.73 6.94
N ALA A 106 6.24 22.54 6.61
CA ALA A 106 4.94 22.04 7.03
C ALA A 106 5.03 21.15 8.27
N TYR A 107 4.00 21.25 9.11
CA TYR A 107 3.86 20.55 10.38
C TYR A 107 2.44 19.98 10.52
N ALA A 108 2.33 18.78 11.07
CA ALA A 108 1.06 18.13 11.40
C ALA A 108 0.76 18.30 12.90
N LYS A 109 -0.47 18.67 13.24
CA LYS A 109 -0.98 18.77 14.61
C LYS A 109 -1.25 17.36 15.14
N GLN A 110 -0.59 16.99 16.21
CA GLN A 110 -0.80 15.73 16.91
C GLN A 110 -1.39 16.01 18.29
N VAL A 111 -2.34 15.18 18.69
CA VAL A 111 -2.95 15.17 20.02
C VAL A 111 -2.55 13.85 20.67
N ASP A 112 -2.03 13.89 21.89
CA ASP A 112 -1.62 12.69 22.61
C ASP A 112 -2.76 11.66 22.66
N GLY A 113 -2.49 10.42 22.19
CA GLY A 113 -3.46 9.32 22.19
C GLY A 113 -4.09 8.95 20.82
N LEU A 114 -3.71 9.59 19.72
CA LEU A 114 -4.07 9.19 18.34
C LEU A 114 -2.83 8.67 17.58
N PRO A 115 -2.94 7.58 16.78
CA PRO A 115 -1.78 6.94 16.14
C PRO A 115 -1.04 7.87 15.17
N ILE A 116 0.28 7.83 15.24
CA ILE A 116 1.21 8.54 14.35
C ILE A 116 1.19 7.88 12.96
N PRO A 117 1.03 8.62 11.85
CA PRO A 117 1.45 8.14 10.53
C PRO A 117 2.98 8.17 10.48
N ASP A 118 3.61 6.99 10.45
CA ASP A 118 5.05 6.83 10.57
C ASP A 118 5.85 7.67 9.57
N ARG A 119 6.81 8.45 10.10
CA ARG A 119 7.95 8.98 9.36
C ARG A 119 9.23 8.59 10.09
N ILE A 120 10.07 7.79 9.43
CA ILE A 120 11.46 7.56 9.81
C ILE A 120 12.34 8.49 8.96
N GLU A 121 13.03 9.44 9.58
CA GLU A 121 14.29 10.01 9.04
C GLU A 121 15.45 9.44 9.87
N GLY A 122 16.57 9.16 9.19
CA GLY A 122 17.66 8.34 9.68
C GLY A 122 18.72 9.02 10.57
N ASN A 123 19.42 8.13 11.29
CA ASN A 123 20.74 8.13 11.95
C ASN A 123 21.44 9.42 12.39
N ALA A 124 21.87 9.42 13.66
CA ALA A 124 23.27 9.67 14.04
C ALA A 124 23.64 9.06 15.43
N ALA A 125 24.68 8.22 15.40
CA ALA A 125 25.75 7.97 16.39
C ALA A 125 25.48 7.42 17.82
N GLU A 126 25.96 6.18 18.00
CA GLU A 126 26.78 5.58 19.08
C GLU A 126 26.65 6.04 20.55
N ALA A 127 26.36 5.06 21.43
CA ALA A 127 27.08 4.85 22.69
C ALA A 127 26.88 3.40 23.17
N GLU A 128 27.97 2.67 23.36
CA GLU A 128 28.01 1.35 23.99
C GLU A 128 27.74 1.44 25.51
N GLY A 129 27.14 0.39 26.07
CA GLY A 129 26.98 0.21 27.50
C GLY A 129 26.34 -1.14 27.85
N GLU A 130 27.17 -2.09 28.26
CA GLU A 130 26.76 -3.32 28.96
C GLU A 130 26.01 -2.99 30.26
N MET A 131 24.96 -3.76 30.59
CA MET A 131 24.94 -4.66 31.77
C MET A 131 23.52 -5.01 32.26
N ASN A 132 23.33 -6.33 32.47
CA ASN A 132 22.46 -7.09 33.39
C ASN A 132 20.94 -6.90 33.46
N SER A 133 20.28 -8.04 33.14
CA SER A 133 19.23 -8.74 33.89
C SER A 133 18.28 -7.92 34.77
N THR A 134 17.00 -7.96 34.45
CA THR A 134 15.97 -8.58 35.30
C THR A 134 14.67 -8.72 34.51
N GLU A 135 13.93 -9.79 34.79
CA GLU A 135 12.63 -10.11 34.20
C GLU A 135 11.64 -8.95 34.35
N ALA A 136 11.04 -8.55 33.22
CA ALA A 136 9.81 -7.78 33.22
C ALA A 136 8.85 -8.43 32.23
N SER A 137 7.87 -9.14 32.79
CA SER A 137 6.63 -9.55 32.14
C SER A 137 5.95 -8.31 31.53
N ALA A 138 6.06 -8.16 30.22
CA ALA A 138 5.24 -7.26 29.43
C ALA A 138 4.29 -8.13 28.59
N GLY A 139 2.99 -7.98 28.82
CA GLY A 139 1.95 -8.66 28.06
C GLY A 139 2.11 -8.38 26.58
N ALA A 140 2.62 -9.36 25.84
CA ALA A 140 2.56 -9.36 24.39
C ALA A 140 1.08 -9.39 24.01
N SER A 141 0.60 -8.32 23.37
CA SER A 141 -0.63 -8.37 22.60
C SER A 141 -0.57 -9.60 21.70
N LEU A 142 -1.50 -10.53 21.87
CA LEU A 142 -1.63 -11.69 20.99
C LEU A 142 -1.63 -11.20 19.54
N PRO A 143 -0.88 -11.83 18.61
CA PRO A 143 -0.92 -11.44 17.21
C PRO A 143 -2.39 -11.46 16.75
N LEU A 144 -2.87 -10.35 16.16
CA LEU A 144 -4.22 -10.31 15.59
C LEU A 144 -4.43 -11.55 14.70
N PRO A 145 -5.63 -12.14 14.72
CA PRO A 145 -5.90 -13.33 13.96
C PRO A 145 -5.68 -13.10 12.46
N LEU A 146 -5.10 -14.10 11.80
CA LEU A 146 -4.89 -14.14 10.36
C LEU A 146 -6.22 -13.91 9.64
N ARG A 147 -6.29 -12.94 8.71
CA ARG A 147 -7.48 -12.72 7.89
C ARG A 147 -7.36 -13.56 6.62
N SER A 148 -8.02 -14.72 6.58
CA SER A 148 -7.83 -15.73 5.53
C SER A 148 -8.05 -15.21 4.10
N GLY A 149 -8.97 -14.27 3.92
CA GLY A 149 -9.25 -13.65 2.61
C GLY A 149 -8.40 -12.42 2.27
N ALA A 150 -7.63 -11.89 3.22
CA ALA A 150 -6.87 -10.67 3.00
C ALA A 150 -5.57 -10.96 2.25
N LEU A 151 -5.27 -10.08 1.28
CA LEU A 151 -4.12 -10.21 0.40
C LEU A 151 -3.06 -9.16 0.73
N PHE A 152 -1.83 -9.61 0.98
CA PHE A 152 -0.65 -8.75 0.88
C PHE A 152 -0.03 -8.91 -0.50
N CYS A 153 -0.03 -7.85 -1.30
CA CYS A 153 0.49 -7.90 -2.67
C CYS A 153 1.73 -7.03 -2.85
N TRP A 154 2.74 -7.53 -3.55
CA TRP A 154 3.94 -6.76 -3.80
C TRP A 154 4.48 -6.98 -5.21
N LEU A 155 5.26 -6.02 -5.68
CA LEU A 155 5.93 -6.08 -6.97
C LEU A 155 7.36 -5.56 -6.87
N LEU A 156 8.21 -5.95 -7.81
CA LEU A 156 9.55 -5.43 -7.99
C LEU A 156 9.66 -4.79 -9.37
N ALA A 157 9.90 -3.47 -9.41
CA ALA A 157 10.01 -2.72 -10.66
C ALA A 157 11.42 -2.16 -10.90
N ARG A 158 11.82 -2.08 -12.17
CA ARG A 158 13.01 -1.35 -12.62
C ARG A 158 12.63 0.09 -12.90
N ALA A 159 13.13 1.01 -12.06
CA ALA A 159 12.79 2.43 -12.04
C ALA A 159 13.03 3.15 -13.37
N LYS A 160 14.04 2.72 -14.13
CA LYS A 160 14.41 3.28 -15.44
C LYS A 160 14.01 2.37 -16.59
N SER A 161 12.77 1.89 -16.58
CA SER A 161 12.20 1.04 -17.64
C SER A 161 10.70 1.32 -17.83
N TYR A 162 10.09 0.66 -18.82
CA TYR A 162 8.64 0.71 -19.04
C TYR A 162 7.84 0.28 -17.78
N GLU A 163 8.42 -0.58 -16.93
CA GLU A 163 7.78 -1.07 -15.71
C GLU A 163 7.37 0.08 -14.78
N ALA A 164 8.17 1.14 -14.68
CA ALA A 164 7.83 2.30 -13.85
C ALA A 164 6.56 3.01 -14.34
N GLU A 165 6.30 3.01 -15.66
CA GLU A 165 5.06 3.53 -16.23
C GLU A 165 3.88 2.60 -15.95
N LEU A 166 4.04 1.29 -16.10
CA LEU A 166 2.98 0.32 -15.82
C LEU A 166 2.56 0.30 -14.34
N VAL A 167 3.51 0.49 -13.41
CA VAL A 167 3.21 0.65 -11.98
C VAL A 167 2.40 1.92 -11.73
N ARG A 168 2.72 3.05 -12.42
CA ARG A 168 1.93 4.28 -12.32
C ARG A 168 0.52 4.10 -12.88
N LEU A 169 0.38 3.41 -14.02
CA LEU A 169 -0.93 3.11 -14.61
C LEU A 169 -1.77 2.25 -13.67
N SER A 170 -1.18 1.19 -13.10
CA SER A 170 -1.86 0.37 -12.08
C SER A 170 -2.35 1.22 -10.90
N PHE A 171 -1.51 2.13 -10.41
CA PHE A 171 -1.87 3.05 -9.33
C PHE A 171 -3.00 4.01 -9.72
N GLN A 172 -2.92 4.63 -10.90
CA GLN A 172 -3.92 5.58 -11.42
C GLN A 172 -5.28 4.94 -11.63
N HIS A 173 -5.31 3.67 -12.06
CA HIS A 173 -6.56 2.91 -12.22
C HIS A 173 -7.06 2.32 -10.88
N GLY A 174 -6.28 2.45 -9.80
CA GLY A 174 -6.61 1.82 -8.52
C GLY A 174 -6.67 0.29 -8.63
N GLN A 175 -5.83 -0.31 -9.48
CA GLN A 175 -5.79 -1.73 -9.79
C GLN A 175 -4.40 -2.33 -9.54
N GLY A 176 -4.21 -3.61 -9.85
CA GLY A 176 -2.98 -4.32 -9.59
C GLY A 176 -2.75 -4.49 -8.08
N VAL A 177 -1.48 -4.42 -7.64
CA VAL A 177 -1.14 -4.58 -6.22
C VAL A 177 -1.81 -3.52 -5.32
N PHE A 178 -2.15 -2.35 -5.87
CA PHE A 178 -2.76 -1.24 -5.13
C PHE A 178 -4.20 -1.52 -4.69
N ARG A 179 -4.83 -2.55 -5.24
CA ARG A 179 -6.19 -2.97 -4.89
C ARG A 179 -6.24 -4.04 -3.80
N CYS A 180 -5.09 -4.61 -3.41
CA CYS A 180 -5.00 -5.55 -2.29
C CYS A 180 -5.14 -4.85 -0.93
N ASP A 181 -5.50 -5.60 0.13
CA ASP A 181 -5.64 -5.07 1.50
C ASP A 181 -4.39 -4.35 1.99
N VAL A 182 -3.23 -4.92 1.68
CA VAL A 182 -1.93 -4.38 2.03
C VAL A 182 -1.03 -4.55 0.82
N HIS A 183 -0.18 -3.57 0.54
CA HIS A 183 0.72 -3.67 -0.60
C HIS A 183 2.10 -3.08 -0.36
N SER A 184 3.05 -3.44 -1.22
CA SER A 184 4.38 -2.84 -1.24
C SER A 184 4.94 -2.78 -2.66
N VAL A 185 5.56 -1.66 -2.99
CA VAL A 185 6.31 -1.51 -4.24
C VAL A 185 7.79 -1.60 -3.88
N LEU A 186 8.51 -2.55 -4.45
CA LEU A 186 9.97 -2.61 -4.37
C LEU A 186 10.57 -2.14 -5.69
N SER A 187 11.77 -1.58 -5.66
CA SER A 187 12.46 -1.16 -6.88
C SER A 187 13.97 -1.20 -6.74
N ASP A 188 14.68 -1.20 -7.86
CA ASP A 188 16.13 -1.02 -7.87
C ASP A 188 16.55 0.36 -7.37
N TYR A 189 15.80 1.40 -7.74
CA TYR A 189 16.02 2.79 -7.33
C TYR A 189 14.70 3.52 -7.10
N ALA A 190 14.74 4.68 -6.44
CA ALA A 190 13.57 5.52 -6.28
C ALA A 190 12.95 5.95 -7.64
N PHE A 191 11.62 5.87 -7.73
CA PHE A 191 10.83 6.52 -8.77
C PHE A 191 9.48 6.96 -8.21
N TRP A 192 8.89 7.97 -8.83
CA TRP A 192 7.54 8.42 -8.46
C TRP A 192 6.50 7.41 -8.94
N VAL A 193 5.66 6.90 -8.03
CA VAL A 193 4.48 6.07 -8.36
C VAL A 193 3.20 6.91 -8.32
N GLY A 194 2.98 7.56 -7.18
CA GLY A 194 1.79 8.35 -6.90
C GLY A 194 1.77 8.81 -5.45
N PRO A 195 0.81 9.66 -5.05
CA PRO A 195 0.72 10.16 -3.68
C PRO A 195 0.62 9.02 -2.67
N GLY A 196 1.42 9.08 -1.61
CA GLY A 196 1.39 8.09 -0.52
C GLY A 196 2.09 6.77 -0.81
N VAL A 197 2.61 6.55 -2.04
CA VAL A 197 3.34 5.33 -2.39
C VAL A 197 4.82 5.66 -2.61
N ARG A 198 5.68 5.07 -1.78
CA ARG A 198 7.14 5.14 -1.93
C ARG A 198 7.70 3.74 -2.15
N PRO A 199 8.37 3.50 -3.29
CA PRO A 199 9.09 2.25 -3.50
C PRO A 199 10.15 2.01 -2.42
N ILE A 200 10.27 0.76 -1.97
CA ILE A 200 11.38 0.30 -1.12
C ILE A 200 12.55 -0.06 -2.04
N GLU A 201 13.65 0.68 -1.89
CA GLU A 201 14.85 0.50 -2.73
C GLU A 201 15.66 -0.73 -2.28
N ILE A 202 15.89 -1.67 -3.20
CA ILE A 202 16.64 -2.91 -2.94
C ILE A 202 17.97 -3.00 -3.71
N GLY A 203 18.37 -1.88 -4.32
CA GLY A 203 19.58 -1.74 -5.13
C GLY A 203 19.51 -2.48 -6.46
N ASN A 204 20.62 -2.49 -7.19
CA ASN A 204 20.69 -2.99 -8.56
C ASN A 204 20.11 -4.41 -8.75
N VAL A 205 19.07 -4.53 -9.57
CA VAL A 205 18.39 -5.79 -9.92
C VAL A 205 18.75 -6.31 -11.32
N THR A 206 19.78 -5.75 -11.96
CA THR A 206 20.25 -6.20 -13.28
C THR A 206 20.69 -7.65 -13.21
N SER A 207 20.19 -8.45 -14.15
CA SER A 207 20.50 -9.86 -14.26
C SER A 207 20.85 -10.25 -15.71
N PRO A 208 21.76 -11.21 -15.91
CA PRO A 208 22.12 -11.68 -17.23
C PRO A 208 20.96 -12.45 -17.88
N PRO A 209 20.83 -12.41 -19.21
CA PRO A 209 19.88 -13.26 -19.92
C PRO A 209 20.28 -14.73 -19.77
N ALA A 210 19.27 -15.60 -19.76
CA ALA A 210 19.46 -17.04 -19.77
C ALA A 210 19.46 -17.58 -21.21
N LEU A 211 20.26 -18.64 -21.46
CA LEU A 211 20.36 -19.27 -22.78
C LEU A 211 19.03 -19.82 -23.32
N TRP A 212 18.06 -20.10 -22.44
CA TRP A 212 16.73 -20.59 -22.78
C TRP A 212 15.68 -19.48 -23.00
N GLY A 213 16.11 -18.22 -23.19
CA GLY A 213 15.21 -17.10 -23.49
C GLY A 213 14.50 -16.49 -22.27
N SER A 214 15.02 -16.71 -21.05
CA SER A 214 14.56 -16.07 -19.80
C SER A 214 15.66 -15.20 -19.19
N VAL A 215 15.58 -14.86 -17.89
CA VAL A 215 16.55 -14.07 -17.13
C VAL A 215 16.99 -14.83 -15.88
N MET A 216 18.29 -14.79 -15.53
CA MET A 216 18.81 -15.38 -14.29
C MET A 216 18.69 -14.37 -13.12
N ASN A 217 17.47 -14.15 -12.66
CA ASN A 217 17.06 -13.10 -11.73
C ASN A 217 16.82 -13.57 -10.27
N ALA A 218 17.05 -14.84 -9.94
CA ALA A 218 16.78 -15.34 -8.59
C ALA A 218 17.51 -14.57 -7.48
N LYS A 219 18.75 -14.10 -7.70
CA LYS A 219 19.50 -13.29 -6.71
C LYS A 219 18.80 -11.98 -6.31
N PRO A 220 18.43 -11.09 -7.27
CA PRO A 220 17.57 -9.94 -6.96
C PRO A 220 16.28 -10.31 -6.22
N PHE A 221 15.61 -11.39 -6.60
CA PHE A 221 14.35 -11.82 -5.97
C PHE A 221 14.53 -12.38 -4.56
N VAL A 222 15.64 -13.06 -4.24
CA VAL A 222 16.00 -13.42 -2.85
C VAL A 222 16.09 -12.16 -1.98
N ARG A 223 16.72 -11.09 -2.48
CA ARG A 223 16.80 -9.81 -1.74
C ARG A 223 15.43 -9.13 -1.60
N ALA A 224 14.57 -9.26 -2.61
CA ALA A 224 13.21 -8.74 -2.57
C ALA A 224 12.37 -9.47 -1.52
N TRP A 225 12.39 -10.80 -1.51
CA TRP A 225 11.74 -11.62 -0.48
C TRP A 225 12.27 -11.31 0.92
N ASP A 226 13.58 -11.12 1.09
CA ASP A 226 14.16 -10.69 2.37
C ASP A 226 13.65 -9.32 2.82
N THR A 227 13.39 -8.43 1.88
CA THR A 227 12.82 -7.11 2.17
C THR A 227 11.36 -7.22 2.61
N VAL A 228 10.56 -8.04 1.92
CA VAL A 228 9.18 -8.35 2.32
C VAL A 228 9.12 -8.97 3.72
N ILE A 229 9.96 -9.98 4.00
CA ILE A 229 10.05 -10.68 5.28
C ILE A 229 10.41 -9.72 6.41
N ARG A 230 11.39 -8.83 6.21
CA ARG A 230 11.79 -7.85 7.22
C ARG A 230 10.75 -6.77 7.45
N ALA A 231 10.02 -6.35 6.41
CA ALA A 231 8.99 -5.31 6.53
C ALA A 231 7.73 -5.82 7.26
N GLN A 232 7.45 -7.12 7.22
CA GLN A 232 6.35 -7.77 7.95
C GLN A 232 4.95 -7.21 7.64
N HIS A 233 4.76 -6.50 6.51
CA HIS A 233 3.46 -5.95 6.12
C HIS A 233 2.37 -7.04 5.92
N TYR A 234 2.76 -8.29 5.72
CA TYR A 234 1.86 -9.44 5.52
C TYR A 234 1.29 -10.05 6.80
N TRP A 235 1.69 -9.60 7.98
CA TRP A 235 1.50 -10.35 9.22
C TRP A 235 0.05 -10.73 9.55
N ASN A 236 -0.94 -9.94 9.11
CA ASN A 236 -2.37 -10.18 9.34
C ASN A 236 -3.14 -10.65 8.09
N CYS A 237 -2.43 -10.98 6.99
CA CYS A 237 -3.02 -11.44 5.73
C CYS A 237 -3.03 -12.97 5.65
N GLY A 238 -3.96 -13.56 4.91
CA GLY A 238 -3.95 -14.99 4.62
C GLY A 238 -2.90 -15.35 3.57
N TRP A 239 -2.66 -14.42 2.64
CA TRP A 239 -1.88 -14.65 1.43
C TRP A 239 -0.88 -13.54 1.16
N VAL A 240 0.25 -13.93 0.58
CA VAL A 240 1.29 -13.08 0.02
C VAL A 240 1.37 -13.35 -1.47
N VAL A 241 1.21 -12.30 -2.25
CA VAL A 241 1.13 -12.38 -3.71
C VAL A 241 2.20 -11.48 -4.32
N LYS A 242 3.21 -12.07 -4.98
CA LYS A 242 4.10 -11.32 -5.86
C LYS A 242 3.43 -11.17 -7.22
N VAL A 243 3.51 -9.99 -7.81
CA VAL A 243 2.98 -9.70 -9.16
C VAL A 243 4.04 -8.94 -9.95
N ASP A 244 4.26 -9.30 -11.21
CA ASP A 244 5.17 -8.54 -12.08
C ASP A 244 4.56 -7.19 -12.52
N PRO A 245 5.39 -6.16 -12.76
CA PRO A 245 4.90 -4.85 -13.20
C PRO A 245 4.14 -4.85 -14.53
N ASP A 246 4.37 -5.83 -15.41
CA ASP A 246 3.70 -6.01 -16.70
C ASP A 246 2.59 -7.07 -16.66
N THR A 247 2.08 -7.38 -15.47
CA THR A 247 0.90 -8.20 -15.26
C THR A 247 -0.30 -7.32 -14.91
N VAL A 248 -1.34 -7.37 -15.73
CA VAL A 248 -2.63 -6.74 -15.41
C VAL A 248 -3.33 -7.62 -14.38
N PHE A 249 -3.53 -7.11 -13.16
CA PHE A 249 -3.92 -7.91 -12.01
C PHE A 249 -5.18 -7.38 -11.29
N PHE A 250 -6.09 -8.30 -10.94
CA PHE A 250 -7.37 -8.05 -10.28
C PHE A 250 -7.46 -8.88 -8.98
N PRO A 251 -7.12 -8.30 -7.81
CA PRO A 251 -7.08 -9.02 -6.54
C PRO A 251 -8.41 -9.66 -6.14
N GLU A 252 -9.53 -9.03 -6.43
CA GLU A 252 -10.85 -9.54 -6.07
C GLU A 252 -11.20 -10.85 -6.78
N ARG A 253 -10.70 -11.01 -8.02
CA ARG A 253 -10.83 -12.27 -8.76
C ARG A 253 -9.97 -13.33 -8.08
N LEU A 254 -8.75 -13.00 -7.70
CA LEU A 254 -7.86 -13.95 -7.00
C LEU A 254 -8.46 -14.41 -5.68
N SER A 255 -9.08 -13.51 -4.91
CA SER A 255 -9.77 -13.87 -3.65
C SER A 255 -10.84 -14.95 -3.85
N GLN A 256 -11.48 -15.04 -5.02
CA GLN A 256 -12.46 -16.09 -5.32
C GLN A 256 -11.80 -17.46 -5.49
N HIS A 257 -10.66 -17.51 -6.18
CA HIS A 257 -9.87 -18.74 -6.33
C HIS A 257 -9.34 -19.24 -4.97
N LEU A 258 -8.96 -18.33 -4.09
CA LEU A 258 -8.34 -18.65 -2.80
C LEU A 258 -9.35 -18.97 -1.68
N ALA A 259 -10.64 -18.77 -1.90
CA ALA A 259 -11.67 -18.85 -0.86
C ALA A 259 -11.70 -20.19 -0.11
N GLU A 260 -11.44 -21.30 -0.83
CA GLU A 260 -11.44 -22.66 -0.28
C GLU A 260 -10.02 -23.21 -0.03
N MET A 261 -8.99 -22.42 -0.32
CA MET A 261 -7.60 -22.83 -0.17
C MET A 261 -7.08 -22.64 1.27
N PRO A 262 -6.11 -23.44 1.75
CA PRO A 262 -5.74 -23.47 3.17
C PRO A 262 -4.78 -22.33 3.55
N ALA A 263 -5.34 -21.12 3.79
CA ALA A 263 -4.58 -19.92 4.14
C ALA A 263 -3.81 -20.01 5.49
N HIS A 264 -4.21 -20.90 6.39
CA HIS A 264 -3.65 -21.02 7.75
C HIS A 264 -2.53 -22.06 7.90
N THR A 265 -2.20 -22.78 6.84
CA THR A 265 -1.10 -23.77 6.82
C THR A 265 -0.15 -23.47 5.68
N PRO A 266 1.13 -23.91 5.73
CA PRO A 266 2.02 -23.74 4.60
C PRO A 266 1.42 -24.34 3.33
N PHE A 267 1.18 -23.47 2.37
CA PHE A 267 0.57 -23.77 1.08
C PHE A 267 0.98 -22.76 0.03
N TRP A 268 1.04 -23.17 -1.23
CA TRP A 268 1.24 -22.29 -2.38
C TRP A 268 0.43 -22.75 -3.59
N VAL A 269 0.14 -21.83 -4.51
CA VAL A 269 -0.64 -22.13 -5.73
C VAL A 269 0.29 -22.32 -6.91
N ARG A 270 0.14 -23.45 -7.60
CA ARG A 270 0.77 -23.68 -8.90
C ARG A 270 -0.09 -23.02 -9.97
N ASN A 271 0.41 -21.99 -10.63
CA ASN A 271 -0.29 -21.26 -11.69
C ASN A 271 -0.03 -21.81 -13.09
N TRP A 272 0.78 -22.87 -13.20
CA TRP A 272 1.26 -23.43 -14.45
C TRP A 272 1.30 -24.95 -14.37
N ASP A 273 0.90 -25.64 -15.43
CA ASP A 273 0.85 -27.11 -15.48
C ASP A 273 2.12 -27.75 -16.07
N TYR A 274 3.14 -26.93 -16.37
CA TYR A 274 4.40 -27.37 -16.95
C TYR A 274 5.62 -27.05 -16.05
N LYS A 275 6.71 -27.79 -16.24
CA LYS A 275 7.94 -27.75 -15.43
C LYS A 275 7.66 -27.83 -13.91
N PHE A 276 8.13 -26.84 -13.16
CA PHE A 276 8.06 -26.72 -11.71
C PHE A 276 6.74 -26.07 -11.24
N GLY A 277 5.82 -25.78 -12.15
CA GLY A 277 4.45 -25.39 -11.83
C GLY A 277 4.25 -23.92 -11.45
N MET A 278 5.22 -23.06 -11.73
CA MET A 278 5.16 -21.63 -11.48
C MET A 278 5.63 -20.85 -12.71
N LEU A 279 4.89 -19.80 -13.08
CA LEU A 279 5.36 -18.71 -13.92
C LEU A 279 5.51 -17.47 -13.03
N GLY A 280 6.68 -16.83 -13.05
CA GLY A 280 7.03 -15.74 -12.14
C GLY A 280 6.12 -14.51 -12.17
N CYS A 281 5.33 -14.30 -13.23
CA CYS A 281 4.45 -13.15 -13.35
C CYS A 281 3.40 -13.00 -12.23
N ILE A 282 3.08 -14.09 -11.52
CA ILE A 282 2.33 -14.10 -10.26
C ILE A 282 2.77 -15.27 -9.36
N GLU A 283 3.14 -15.00 -8.11
CA GLU A 283 3.54 -16.04 -7.14
C GLU A 283 2.67 -15.94 -5.89
N ILE A 284 1.92 -17.00 -5.57
CA ILE A 284 0.88 -16.97 -4.53
C ILE A 284 1.23 -17.95 -3.41
N LEU A 285 1.57 -17.40 -2.25
CA LEU A 285 1.95 -18.15 -1.06
C LEU A 285 1.00 -17.81 0.08
N SER A 286 0.58 -18.80 0.86
CA SER A 286 0.01 -18.54 2.18
C SER A 286 1.06 -17.88 3.07
N VAL A 287 0.64 -17.02 4.02
CA VAL A 287 1.58 -16.41 4.97
C VAL A 287 2.39 -17.47 5.75
N PRO A 288 1.82 -18.59 6.22
CA PRO A 288 2.60 -19.66 6.84
C PRO A 288 3.66 -20.29 5.92
N ALA A 289 3.44 -20.36 4.60
CA ALA A 289 4.48 -20.82 3.68
C ALA A 289 5.65 -19.84 3.62
N LEU A 290 5.37 -18.53 3.54
CA LEU A 290 6.41 -17.51 3.60
C LEU A 290 7.19 -17.55 4.93
N GLN A 291 6.50 -17.77 6.05
CA GLN A 291 7.14 -17.92 7.36
C GLN A 291 8.04 -19.16 7.43
N LEU A 292 7.60 -20.29 6.87
CA LEU A 292 8.42 -21.50 6.79
C LEU A 292 9.66 -21.26 5.92
N TYR A 293 9.49 -20.61 4.76
CA TYR A 293 10.59 -20.17 3.92
C TYR A 293 11.56 -19.28 4.69
N ALA A 294 11.08 -18.24 5.38
CA ALA A 294 11.93 -17.33 6.17
C ALA A 294 12.76 -18.08 7.23
N LYS A 295 12.14 -19.05 7.92
CA LYS A 295 12.78 -19.88 8.96
C LYS A 295 13.86 -20.80 8.40
N ARG A 296 13.64 -21.40 7.23
CA ARG A 296 14.51 -22.41 6.61
C ARG A 296 15.27 -21.90 5.38
N LYS A 297 15.26 -20.59 5.14
CA LYS A 297 15.82 -19.94 3.94
C LYS A 297 17.21 -20.45 3.57
N ARG A 298 18.09 -20.63 4.55
CA ARG A 298 19.48 -21.10 4.33
C ARG A 298 19.55 -22.41 3.53
N GLU A 299 18.60 -23.31 3.71
CA GLU A 299 18.53 -24.58 2.97
C GLU A 299 18.24 -24.32 1.49
N CYS A 300 17.35 -23.37 1.20
CA CYS A 300 17.02 -22.93 -0.16
C CYS A 300 18.12 -22.12 -0.85
N LEU A 301 19.16 -21.73 -0.11
CA LEU A 301 20.30 -20.99 -0.67
C LEU A 301 21.56 -21.86 -0.89
N ALA A 302 21.49 -23.16 -0.59
CA ALA A 302 22.65 -24.04 -0.64
C ALA A 302 23.17 -24.35 -2.07
N GLY A 303 22.38 -24.04 -3.11
CA GLY A 303 22.72 -24.24 -4.53
C GLY A 303 23.24 -22.98 -5.26
N ASN A 304 23.47 -23.10 -6.58
CA ASN A 304 23.88 -21.96 -7.41
C ASN A 304 22.69 -21.15 -7.91
N ILE A 305 22.11 -20.35 -7.02
CA ILE A 305 20.98 -19.44 -7.28
C ILE A 305 21.27 -18.46 -8.44
N SER A 306 22.54 -18.16 -8.71
CA SER A 306 22.92 -17.19 -9.76
C SER A 306 22.60 -17.66 -11.17
N ALA A 307 22.33 -18.95 -11.36
CA ALA A 307 22.06 -19.57 -12.65
C ALA A 307 20.57 -19.90 -12.84
N GLU A 308 19.69 -19.43 -11.97
CA GLU A 308 18.28 -19.81 -11.91
C GLU A 308 17.36 -18.60 -12.18
N GLY A 309 16.19 -18.88 -12.77
CA GLY A 309 15.05 -17.98 -12.73
C GLY A 309 14.43 -17.98 -11.34
N GLU A 310 13.85 -16.86 -10.91
CA GLU A 310 13.30 -16.69 -9.57
C GLU A 310 12.16 -17.67 -9.28
N ASP A 311 11.31 -17.91 -10.29
CA ASP A 311 10.13 -18.77 -10.19
C ASP A 311 10.51 -20.25 -10.02
N GLY A 312 11.47 -20.73 -10.80
CA GLY A 312 12.01 -22.08 -10.70
C GLY A 312 12.72 -22.31 -9.39
N TRP A 313 13.54 -21.35 -8.95
CA TRP A 313 14.22 -21.41 -7.67
C TRP A 313 13.22 -21.46 -6.50
N LEU A 314 12.22 -20.57 -6.50
CA LEU A 314 11.24 -20.51 -5.42
C LEU A 314 10.35 -21.76 -5.39
N ALA A 315 9.86 -22.21 -6.56
CA ALA A 315 9.05 -23.42 -6.66
C ALA A 315 9.82 -24.66 -6.17
N PHE A 316 11.09 -24.82 -6.57
CA PHE A 316 11.95 -25.91 -6.09
C PHE A 316 12.19 -25.83 -4.58
N CYS A 317 12.47 -24.63 -4.05
CA CYS A 317 12.60 -24.43 -2.61
C CYS A 317 11.32 -24.84 -1.86
N LEU A 318 10.15 -24.33 -2.28
CA LEU A 318 8.88 -24.63 -1.62
C LEU A 318 8.55 -26.12 -1.69
N ASN A 319 8.67 -26.74 -2.87
CA ASN A 319 8.28 -28.13 -3.10
C ASN A 319 9.31 -29.14 -2.56
N ASP A 320 10.55 -29.07 -3.03
CA ASP A 320 11.54 -30.14 -2.87
C ASP A 320 12.38 -29.99 -1.60
N ILE A 321 12.65 -28.76 -1.16
CA ILE A 321 13.44 -28.50 0.06
C ILE A 321 12.55 -28.39 1.30
N LEU A 322 11.46 -27.63 1.18
CA LEU A 322 10.59 -27.31 2.31
C LEU A 322 9.39 -28.25 2.45
N GLY A 323 9.00 -28.96 1.40
CA GLY A 323 7.86 -29.88 1.41
C GLY A 323 6.51 -29.17 1.58
N VAL A 324 6.38 -27.94 1.07
CA VAL A 324 5.15 -27.14 1.15
C VAL A 324 4.13 -27.69 0.14
N PRO A 325 2.94 -28.14 0.59
CA PRO A 325 1.87 -28.60 -0.29
C PRO A 325 1.42 -27.52 -1.29
N SER A 326 0.93 -27.94 -2.45
CA SER A 326 0.35 -27.05 -3.46
C SER A 326 -0.85 -27.65 -4.17
N GLN A 327 -1.63 -26.77 -4.77
CA GLN A 327 -2.69 -27.12 -5.72
C GLN A 327 -2.47 -26.38 -7.04
N LEU A 328 -2.71 -27.09 -8.14
CA LEU A 328 -2.71 -26.51 -9.48
C LEU A 328 -4.02 -25.74 -9.68
N ASP A 329 -3.90 -24.50 -10.12
CA ASP A 329 -5.00 -23.67 -10.58
C ASP A 329 -4.53 -22.86 -11.80
N THR A 330 -4.76 -23.38 -13.00
CA THR A 330 -4.43 -22.70 -14.25
C THR A 330 -5.41 -21.57 -14.59
N GLY A 331 -6.46 -21.39 -13.80
CA GLY A 331 -7.41 -20.28 -13.94
C GLY A 331 -6.88 -18.97 -13.38
N VAL A 332 -5.80 -18.99 -12.57
CA VAL A 332 -5.25 -17.77 -11.98
C VAL A 332 -4.46 -16.90 -12.97
N LEU A 333 -4.08 -17.44 -14.14
CA LEU A 333 -3.18 -16.77 -15.06
C LEU A 333 -3.56 -17.01 -16.52
N ASP A 334 -3.76 -15.92 -17.26
CA ASP A 334 -3.68 -15.93 -18.72
C ASP A 334 -2.30 -15.38 -19.14
N TYR A 335 -1.51 -16.22 -19.80
CA TYR A 335 -0.13 -15.94 -20.18
C TYR A 335 0.03 -15.68 -21.69
N ALA A 336 -1.09 -15.48 -22.42
CA ALA A 336 -1.07 -15.32 -23.87
C ALA A 336 -0.67 -13.90 -24.31
N GLY A 337 -0.83 -12.90 -23.44
CA GLY A 337 -0.60 -11.48 -23.78
C GLY A 337 -1.60 -10.93 -24.80
N GLU A 338 -2.79 -11.55 -24.91
CA GLU A 338 -3.81 -11.17 -25.89
C GLU A 338 -4.89 -10.28 -25.26
N LEU A 339 -5.11 -9.10 -25.86
CA LEU A 339 -6.14 -8.14 -25.39
C LEU A 339 -7.55 -8.74 -25.33
N ASN A 340 -7.87 -9.67 -26.23
CA ASN A 340 -9.18 -10.33 -26.25
C ASN A 340 -9.43 -11.15 -24.98
N ALA A 341 -8.40 -11.72 -24.36
CA ALA A 341 -8.54 -12.46 -23.12
C ALA A 341 -9.06 -11.55 -21.98
N CYS A 342 -8.57 -10.30 -21.91
CA CYS A 342 -9.01 -9.30 -20.93
C CYS A 342 -10.52 -8.97 -21.04
N VAL A 343 -11.10 -9.14 -22.24
CA VAL A 343 -12.54 -8.93 -22.45
C VAL A 343 -13.34 -10.13 -21.94
N TRP A 344 -13.01 -11.34 -22.38
CA TRP A 344 -13.90 -12.49 -22.21
C TRP A 344 -13.62 -13.32 -20.95
N ARG A 345 -12.38 -13.34 -20.45
CA ARG A 345 -11.98 -14.13 -19.27
C ARG A 345 -12.15 -13.35 -17.97
N ARG A 346 -13.41 -13.05 -17.62
CA ARG A 346 -13.77 -12.19 -16.48
C ARG A 346 -13.43 -12.76 -15.10
N ASP A 347 -13.16 -14.06 -15.03
CA ASP A 347 -12.79 -14.83 -13.85
C ASP A 347 -11.28 -14.84 -13.59
N VAL A 348 -10.45 -14.68 -14.64
CA VAL A 348 -8.99 -14.73 -14.51
C VAL A 348 -8.45 -13.49 -13.77
N PRO A 349 -7.64 -13.65 -12.72
CA PRO A 349 -7.08 -12.55 -11.95
C PRO A 349 -5.84 -11.91 -12.56
N ALA A 350 -5.00 -12.63 -13.30
CA ALA A 350 -3.75 -12.11 -13.84
C ALA A 350 -3.66 -12.32 -15.36
N PHE A 351 -3.33 -11.25 -16.10
CA PHE A 351 -3.04 -11.30 -17.53
C PHE A 351 -1.62 -10.81 -17.79
N HIS A 352 -0.82 -11.63 -18.47
CA HIS A 352 0.59 -11.35 -18.73
C HIS A 352 0.99 -11.90 -20.11
N PRO A 353 1.99 -11.32 -20.79
CA PRO A 353 2.63 -10.03 -20.52
C PRO A 353 1.92 -8.85 -21.21
N PHE A 354 1.92 -7.69 -20.56
CA PHE A 354 1.47 -6.41 -21.14
C PHE A 354 2.53 -5.32 -20.93
N LYS A 355 3.60 -5.37 -21.74
CA LYS A 355 4.75 -4.45 -21.61
C LYS A 355 4.52 -3.06 -22.19
N ASP A 356 3.60 -2.96 -23.14
CA ASP A 356 3.23 -1.70 -23.79
C ASP A 356 2.17 -0.97 -22.94
N PRO A 357 2.40 0.30 -22.56
CA PRO A 357 1.47 1.08 -21.74
C PRO A 357 0.04 1.18 -22.30
N ALA A 358 -0.12 1.28 -23.63
CA ALA A 358 -1.43 1.38 -24.25
C ALA A 358 -2.17 0.03 -24.19
N MET A 359 -1.49 -1.07 -24.49
CA MET A 359 -2.08 -2.41 -24.35
C MET A 359 -2.42 -2.74 -22.89
N PHE A 360 -1.56 -2.38 -21.94
CA PHE A 360 -1.80 -2.57 -20.51
C PHE A 360 -3.06 -1.83 -20.05
N THR A 361 -3.17 -0.54 -20.40
CA THR A 361 -4.34 0.29 -20.11
C THR A 361 -5.60 -0.27 -20.76
N GLN A 362 -5.52 -0.68 -22.02
CA GLN A 362 -6.66 -1.27 -22.72
C GLN A 362 -7.12 -2.58 -22.06
N CYS A 363 -6.21 -3.42 -21.60
CA CYS A 363 -6.55 -4.65 -20.88
C CYS A 363 -7.22 -4.34 -19.52
N LEU A 364 -6.72 -3.35 -18.77
CA LEU A 364 -7.36 -2.84 -17.55
C LEU A 364 -8.79 -2.39 -17.83
N ASP A 365 -8.96 -1.45 -18.76
CA ASP A 365 -10.25 -0.85 -19.10
C ASP A 365 -11.24 -1.88 -19.63
N SER A 366 -10.78 -2.79 -20.49
CA SER A 366 -11.62 -3.85 -21.03
C SER A 366 -12.12 -4.78 -19.94
N SER A 367 -11.28 -5.08 -18.95
CA SER A 367 -11.57 -5.98 -17.83
C SER A 367 -12.49 -5.36 -16.78
N THR A 368 -12.49 -4.04 -16.63
CA THR A 368 -13.32 -3.29 -15.66
C THR A 368 -14.57 -2.67 -16.30
N GLY A 369 -14.57 -2.44 -17.61
CA GLY A 369 -15.61 -1.74 -18.38
C GLY A 369 -16.92 -2.50 -18.62
N GLY A 370 -17.18 -3.58 -17.86
CA GLY A 370 -18.44 -4.33 -17.92
C GLY A 370 -19.62 -3.69 -17.17
N GLY A 371 -19.46 -2.46 -16.68
CA GLY A 371 -20.44 -1.72 -15.88
C GLY A 371 -21.10 -0.55 -16.60
N SER A 372 -21.26 -0.56 -17.93
CA SER A 372 -22.25 0.33 -18.55
C SER A 372 -23.63 -0.23 -18.23
N CYS A 373 -24.35 0.44 -17.33
CA CYS A 373 -25.80 0.33 -17.25
C CYS A 373 -26.42 0.49 -18.65
N ARG A 374 -27.51 -0.27 -18.88
CA ARG A 374 -28.53 0.08 -19.87
C ARG A 374 -29.19 1.40 -19.53
#